data_AF-A0A6N8BAR5-F1
#
_entry.id   AF-A0A6N8BAR5-F1
#
_cell.length_a   1.000
_cell.length_b   1.000
_cell.length_c   1.000
_cell.angle_alpha   90.00
_cell.angle_beta   90.00
_cell.angle_gamma   90.00
#
_symmetry.space_group_name_H-M   'P 1'
#
loop_
_entity.id
_entity.type
_entity.pdbx_description
1 polymer ?
#
loop_
_entity_poly.entity_id
_entity_poly.type
_entity_poly.pdbx_seq_one_letter_code
_entity_poly.pdbx_strand_id
1 'polypeptide(L)'
;MNIINFEAALIVSLAAITVTTLVVMISARLSQKKQKDEIMGDVKKYSDLSKDATDIGAKGIYAAYQKQGNERLMDYFVAIYKEAVVELALHVLTLGILQKYYSVLVIHFPFEIWLFGEGVGSITWYIVTGFAFFFLVIKRLKPKVKYFRPYWV
;
A
#
# COMPACT_ATOMS: atom_id res chain seq x y z
N MET A 1 22.65 -5.02 -30.60
CA MET A 1 21.39 -5.29 -29.87
C MET A 1 21.11 -4.07 -29.00
N ASN A 2 19.90 -3.52 -29.00
CA ASN A 2 19.59 -2.38 -28.12
C ASN A 2 19.60 -2.86 -26.66
N ILE A 3 20.35 -2.15 -25.81
CA ILE A 3 20.48 -2.45 -24.37
C ILE A 3 19.10 -2.34 -23.69
N ILE A 4 18.23 -1.48 -24.21
CA ILE A 4 16.87 -1.27 -23.71
C ILE A 4 15.87 -1.52 -24.84
N ASN A 5 14.86 -2.35 -24.57
CA ASN A 5 13.67 -2.46 -25.39
C ASN A 5 12.69 -1.35 -25.01
N PHE A 6 12.78 -0.21 -25.72
CA PHE A 6 12.00 0.98 -25.42
C PHE A 6 10.48 0.78 -25.53
N GLU A 7 10.02 -0.03 -26.49
CA GLU A 7 8.60 -0.32 -26.67
C GLU A 7 8.06 -1.09 -25.46
N ALA A 8 8.76 -2.16 -25.06
CA ALA A 8 8.40 -2.93 -23.88
C ALA A 8 8.46 -2.09 -22.60
N ALA A 9 9.50 -1.25 -22.46
CA ALA A 9 9.64 -0.34 -21.31
C ALA A 9 8.43 0.59 -21.20
N LEU A 10 8.03 1.24 -22.31
CA LEU A 10 6.90 2.16 -22.34
C LEU A 10 5.57 1.47 -22.02
N ILE A 11 5.29 0.33 -22.65
CA ILE A 11 4.04 -0.42 -22.45
C ILE A 11 3.92 -0.87 -21.00
N VAL A 12 4.97 -1.48 -20.45
CA VAL A 12 4.97 -2.01 -19.08
C VAL A 12 4.89 -0.86 -18.07
N SER A 13 5.60 0.25 -18.31
CA SER A 13 5.53 1.42 -17.45
C SER A 13 4.16 2.09 -17.48
N LEU A 14 3.51 2.19 -18.65
CA LEU A 14 2.15 2.70 -18.78
C LEU A 14 1.15 1.83 -18.01
N ALA A 15 1.30 0.50 -18.10
CA ALA A 15 0.48 -0.44 -17.34
C ALA A 15 0.68 -0.25 -15.83
N ALA A 16 1.92 -0.13 -15.36
CA ALA A 16 2.23 0.12 -13.96
C ALA A 16 1.60 1.43 -13.47
N ILE A 17 1.75 2.52 -14.22
CA ILE A 17 1.18 3.83 -13.88
C ILE A 17 -0.35 3.78 -13.83
N THR A 18 -0.98 3.19 -14.84
CA THR A 18 -2.44 3.05 -14.93
C THR A 18 -2.99 2.26 -13.75
N VAL A 19 -2.42 1.08 -13.47
CA VAL A 19 -2.88 0.22 -12.36
C VAL A 19 -2.62 0.88 -11.01
N THR A 20 -1.45 1.48 -10.81
CA THR A 20 -1.14 2.19 -9.54
C THR A 20 -2.12 3.34 -9.30
N THR A 21 -2.47 4.09 -10.35
CA THR A 21 -3.47 5.17 -10.26
C THR A 21 -4.86 4.63 -9.91
N LEU A 22 -5.30 3.58 -10.61
CA LEU A 22 -6.58 2.91 -10.36
C LEU A 22 -6.67 2.38 -8.93
N VAL A 23 -5.65 1.67 -8.47
CA VAL A 23 -5.55 1.15 -7.10
C VAL A 23 -5.72 2.28 -6.09
N VAL A 24 -4.97 3.37 -6.24
CA VAL A 24 -5.05 4.51 -5.33
C VAL A 24 -6.44 5.18 -5.36
N MET A 25 -7.07 5.28 -6.53
CA MET A 25 -8.43 5.81 -6.65
C MET A 25 -9.47 4.91 -5.96
N ILE A 26 -9.37 3.59 -6.17
CA ILE A 26 -10.27 2.60 -5.56
C ILE A 26 -10.08 2.62 -4.04
N SER A 27 -8.85 2.58 -3.55
CA SER A 27 -8.55 2.68 -2.11
C SER A 27 -9.04 3.97 -1.49
N ALA A 28 -8.91 5.10 -2.19
CA ALA A 28 -9.41 6.37 -1.69
C ALA A 28 -10.94 6.34 -1.51
N ARG A 29 -11.67 5.63 -2.38
CA ARG A 29 -13.13 5.47 -2.29
C ARG A 29 -13.56 4.44 -1.25
N LEU A 30 -12.81 3.35 -1.12
CA LEU A 30 -13.09 2.28 -0.16
C LEU A 30 -12.57 2.59 1.25
N SER A 31 -11.70 3.58 1.39
CA SER A 31 -11.06 3.92 2.66
C SER A 31 -12.10 4.27 3.72
N GLN A 32 -12.19 3.45 4.76
CA GLN A 32 -13.06 3.68 5.91
C GLN A 32 -12.39 4.61 6.91
N LYS A 33 -11.99 5.81 6.45
CA LYS A 33 -11.15 6.72 7.25
C LYS A 33 -11.83 7.11 8.56
N LYS A 34 -13.12 7.44 8.52
CA LYS A 34 -13.90 7.80 9.70
C LYS A 34 -13.90 6.68 10.75
N GLN A 35 -14.18 5.45 10.33
CA GLN A 35 -14.16 4.27 11.21
C GLN A 35 -12.76 4.02 11.80
N LYS A 36 -11.69 4.15 11.00
CA LYS A 36 -10.31 4.02 11.48
C LYS A 36 -9.94 5.11 12.50
N ASP A 37 -10.38 6.35 12.27
CA ASP A 37 -10.16 7.47 13.18
C ASP A 37 -10.95 7.27 14.50
N GLU A 38 -12.18 6.76 14.43
CA GLU A 38 -13.00 6.38 15.60
C GLU A 38 -12.36 5.26 16.43
N ILE A 39 -11.92 4.17 15.78
CA ILE A 39 -11.24 3.07 16.46
C ILE A 39 -9.95 3.57 17.14
N MET A 40 -9.18 4.44 16.48
CA MET A 40 -7.97 5.02 17.07
C MET A 40 -8.29 5.93 18.26
N GLY A 41 -9.42 6.65 18.21
CA GLY A 41 -9.95 7.41 19.35
C GLY A 41 -10.25 6.52 20.55
N ASP A 42 -10.89 5.37 20.33
CA ASP A 42 -11.18 4.38 21.37
C ASP A 42 -9.90 3.75 21.94
N VAL A 43 -8.94 3.39 21.08
CA VAL A 43 -7.62 2.86 21.52
C VAL A 43 -6.93 3.88 22.42
N LYS A 44 -6.93 5.16 22.05
CA LYS A 44 -6.36 6.24 22.87
C LYS A 44 -7.09 6.35 24.21
N LYS A 45 -8.42 6.34 24.20
CA LYS A 45 -9.24 6.36 25.43
C LYS A 45 -8.88 5.21 26.37
N TYR A 46 -8.78 3.98 25.86
CA TYR A 46 -8.40 2.82 26.69
C TYR A 46 -6.96 2.90 27.18
N SER A 47 -6.05 3.43 26.37
CA SER A 47 -4.68 3.70 26.79
C SER A 47 -4.64 4.68 27.96
N ASP A 48 -5.38 5.79 27.88
CA ASP A 48 -5.45 6.80 28.94
C ASP A 48 -6.07 6.21 30.22
N LEU A 49 -7.20 5.49 30.10
CA LEU A 49 -7.85 4.81 31.23
C LEU A 49 -6.96 3.72 31.87
N SER A 50 -6.17 3.00 31.08
CA SER A 50 -5.21 2.03 31.60
C SER A 50 -4.09 2.71 32.39
N LYS A 51 -3.66 3.89 31.95
CA LYS A 51 -2.66 4.69 32.65
C LYS A 51 -3.21 5.17 34.00
N ASP A 52 -4.40 5.74 34.00
CA ASP A 52 -5.08 6.17 35.24
C ASP A 52 -5.25 5.00 36.23
N ALA A 53 -5.64 3.82 35.73
CA ALA A 53 -5.76 2.61 36.54
C ALA A 53 -4.41 2.14 37.13
N THR A 54 -3.31 2.39 36.42
CA THR A 54 -1.95 2.12 36.89
C THR A 54 -1.58 3.07 38.02
N ASP A 55 -1.87 4.36 37.85
CA ASP A 55 -1.55 5.42 38.80
C ASP A 55 -2.26 5.22 40.16
N ILE A 56 -3.47 4.66 40.16
CA ILE A 56 -4.22 4.31 41.37
C ILE A 56 -3.92 2.89 41.90
N GLY A 57 -3.01 2.14 41.28
CA GLY A 57 -2.63 0.78 41.70
C GLY A 57 -3.69 -0.31 41.42
N ALA A 58 -4.71 -0.02 40.61
CA ALA A 58 -5.81 -0.93 40.30
C ALA A 58 -5.46 -1.92 39.17
N LYS A 59 -4.58 -2.88 39.46
CA LYS A 59 -4.04 -3.85 38.48
C LYS A 59 -5.09 -4.63 37.69
N GLY A 60 -6.22 -4.99 38.31
CA GLY A 60 -7.31 -5.71 37.63
C GLY A 60 -8.03 -4.85 36.58
N ILE A 61 -8.23 -3.57 36.88
CA ILE A 61 -8.85 -2.60 35.96
C ILE A 61 -7.90 -2.27 34.82
N TYR A 62 -6.60 -2.11 35.12
CA TYR A 62 -5.56 -1.96 34.11
C TYR A 62 -5.60 -3.09 33.06
N ALA A 63 -5.58 -4.34 33.51
CA ALA A 63 -5.58 -5.50 32.61
C ALA A 63 -6.85 -5.54 31.74
N ALA A 64 -8.00 -5.15 32.29
CA ALA A 64 -9.25 -5.08 31.55
C ALA A 64 -9.21 -4.00 30.46
N TYR A 65 -8.70 -2.80 30.76
CA TYR A 65 -8.58 -1.72 29.76
C TYR A 65 -7.52 -2.03 28.69
N GLN A 66 -6.40 -2.66 29.05
CA GLN A 66 -5.43 -3.13 28.07
C GLN A 66 -6.03 -4.16 27.11
N LYS A 67 -6.81 -5.12 27.64
CA LYS A 67 -7.48 -6.12 26.80
C LYS A 67 -8.44 -5.44 25.80
N GLN A 68 -9.28 -4.52 26.28
CA GLN A 68 -10.22 -3.80 25.39
C GLN A 68 -9.48 -2.93 24.36
N GLY A 69 -8.40 -2.26 24.75
CA GLY A 69 -7.56 -1.50 23.83
C GLY A 69 -6.95 -2.40 22.74
N ASN A 70 -6.46 -3.58 23.10
CA ASN A 70 -5.90 -4.55 22.15
C ASN A 70 -6.97 -5.12 21.19
N GLU A 71 -8.18 -5.38 21.67
CA GLU A 71 -9.30 -5.80 20.82
C GLU A 71 -9.63 -4.71 19.78
N ARG A 72 -9.70 -3.43 20.18
CA ARG A 72 -9.90 -2.31 19.26
C ARG A 72 -8.74 -2.16 18.27
N LEU A 73 -7.52 -2.36 18.73
CA LEU A 73 -6.34 -2.32 17.86
C LEU A 73 -6.34 -3.46 16.84
N MET A 74 -6.88 -4.63 17.20
CA MET A 74 -7.13 -5.72 16.24
C MET A 74 -8.16 -5.32 15.18
N ASP A 75 -9.28 -4.68 15.58
CA ASP A 75 -10.29 -4.18 14.63
C ASP A 75 -9.67 -3.20 13.62
N TYR A 76 -8.78 -2.31 14.11
CA TYR A 76 -8.03 -1.38 13.26
C TYR A 76 -7.14 -2.11 12.25
N PHE A 77 -6.40 -3.13 12.68
CA PHE A 77 -5.57 -3.91 11.78
C PHE A 77 -6.39 -4.66 10.73
N VAL A 78 -7.52 -5.24 11.09
CA VAL A 78 -8.42 -5.91 10.15
C VAL A 78 -8.93 -4.92 9.10
N ALA A 79 -9.27 -3.69 9.50
CA ALA A 79 -9.69 -2.65 8.56
C ALA A 79 -8.58 -2.28 7.56
N ILE A 80 -7.35 -2.06 8.03
CA ILE A 80 -6.20 -1.79 7.16
C ILE A 80 -5.89 -2.98 6.24
N TYR A 81 -5.93 -4.19 6.78
CA TYR A 81 -5.61 -5.40 6.04
C TYR A 81 -6.57 -5.58 4.85
N LYS A 82 -7.87 -5.38 5.06
CA LYS A 82 -8.86 -5.46 3.98
C LYS A 82 -8.58 -4.45 2.86
N GLU A 83 -8.24 -3.22 3.22
CA GLU A 83 -7.85 -2.19 2.24
C GLU A 83 -6.58 -2.60 1.49
N ALA A 84 -5.54 -3.08 2.19
CA ALA A 84 -4.28 -3.50 1.59
C ALA A 84 -4.43 -4.72 0.65
N VAL A 85 -5.31 -5.67 0.97
CA VAL A 85 -5.61 -6.81 0.10
C VAL A 85 -6.22 -6.34 -1.21
N VAL A 86 -7.17 -5.40 -1.16
CA VAL A 86 -7.78 -4.84 -2.37
C VAL A 86 -6.74 -4.08 -3.21
N GLU A 87 -5.84 -3.35 -2.55
CA GLU A 87 -4.73 -2.66 -3.22
C GLU A 87 -3.81 -3.62 -3.97
N LEU A 88 -3.42 -4.71 -3.32
CA LEU A 88 -2.51 -5.69 -3.89
C LEU A 88 -3.16 -6.53 -4.99
N ALA A 89 -4.45 -6.84 -4.89
CA ALA A 89 -5.13 -7.74 -5.81
C ALA A 89 -4.99 -7.33 -7.29
N LEU A 90 -5.16 -6.04 -7.60
CA LEU A 90 -5.03 -5.53 -8.97
C LEU A 90 -3.58 -5.59 -9.50
N HIS A 91 -2.60 -5.35 -8.63
CA HIS A 91 -1.19 -5.48 -8.99
C HIS A 91 -0.83 -6.95 -9.24
N VAL A 92 -1.25 -7.87 -8.36
CA VAL A 92 -1.03 -9.31 -8.51
C VAL A 92 -1.67 -9.84 -9.79
N LEU A 93 -2.90 -9.43 -10.09
CA LEU A 93 -3.58 -9.80 -11.33
C LEU A 93 -2.79 -9.31 -12.56
N THR A 94 -2.34 -8.06 -12.54
CA THR A 94 -1.56 -7.48 -13.65
C THR A 94 -0.23 -8.20 -13.84
N LEU A 95 0.46 -8.51 -12.75
CA LEU A 95 1.70 -9.29 -12.77
C LEU A 95 1.48 -10.67 -13.39
N GLY A 96 0.37 -11.35 -13.05
CA GLY A 96 -0.01 -12.63 -13.64
C GLY A 96 -0.26 -12.52 -15.16
N ILE A 97 -0.91 -11.45 -15.61
CA ILE A 97 -1.13 -11.19 -17.04
C ILE A 97 0.20 -10.95 -17.75
N LEU A 98 1.08 -10.11 -17.19
CA LEU A 98 2.41 -9.85 -17.76
C LEU A 98 3.25 -11.11 -17.83
N GLN A 99 3.28 -11.91 -16.77
CA GLN A 99 4.03 -13.16 -16.74
C GLN A 99 3.53 -14.16 -17.80
N LYS A 100 2.22 -14.26 -18.01
CA LYS A 100 1.64 -15.25 -18.94
C LYS A 100 1.66 -14.80 -20.40
N TYR A 101 1.36 -13.52 -20.67
CA TYR A 101 1.09 -13.03 -22.03
C TYR A 101 2.13 -12.04 -22.54
N TYR A 102 2.99 -11.47 -21.68
CA TYR A 102 3.94 -10.43 -22.06
C TYR A 102 5.28 -10.57 -21.30
N SER A 103 5.85 -11.77 -21.32
CA SER A 103 7.14 -12.08 -20.70
C SER A 103 8.27 -11.68 -21.64
N VAL A 104 8.68 -10.41 -21.57
CA VAL A 104 9.75 -9.84 -22.41
C VAL A 104 10.85 -9.23 -21.54
N LEU A 105 12.10 -9.28 -22.03
CA LEU A 105 13.21 -8.55 -21.44
C LEU A 105 13.11 -7.06 -21.83
N VAL A 106 13.08 -6.21 -20.81
CA VAL A 106 13.03 -4.75 -20.95
C VAL A 106 14.44 -4.17 -21.03
N ILE A 107 15.35 -4.66 -20.18
CA ILE A 107 16.77 -4.31 -20.20
C ILE A 107 17.56 -5.60 -20.44
N HIS A 108 18.50 -5.56 -21.36
CA HIS A 108 19.49 -6.62 -21.56
C HIS A 108 20.80 -6.22 -20.89
N PHE A 109 21.36 -7.12 -20.09
CA PHE A 109 22.67 -6.89 -19.50
C PHE A 109 23.77 -7.39 -20.45
N PRO A 110 24.93 -6.72 -20.48
CA PRO A 110 26.07 -7.18 -21.26
C PRO A 110 26.74 -8.44 -20.69
N PHE A 111 26.39 -8.84 -19.46
CA PHE A 111 26.82 -10.04 -18.77
C PHE A 111 25.73 -10.51 -17.81
N GLU A 112 25.70 -11.80 -17.46
CA GLU A 112 24.75 -12.32 -16.48
C GLU A 112 24.99 -11.71 -15.09
N ILE A 113 23.93 -11.18 -14.49
CA ILE A 113 23.96 -10.65 -13.13
C ILE A 113 23.26 -11.65 -12.21
N TRP A 114 23.91 -11.98 -11.09
CA TRP A 114 23.31 -12.87 -10.08
C TRP A 114 21.93 -12.34 -9.64
N LEU A 115 20.92 -13.21 -9.59
CA LEU A 115 19.47 -12.95 -9.37
C LEU A 115 18.68 -12.36 -10.54
N PHE A 116 19.31 -11.68 -11.51
CA PHE A 116 18.60 -11.08 -12.64
C PHE A 116 18.90 -11.76 -13.99
N GLY A 117 19.88 -12.67 -14.04
CA GLY A 117 20.24 -13.40 -15.26
C GLY A 117 20.69 -12.45 -16.36
N GLU A 118 20.15 -12.65 -17.57
CA GLU A 118 20.49 -11.90 -18.78
C GLU A 118 19.88 -10.48 -18.83
N GLY A 119 18.98 -10.12 -17.91
CA GLY A 119 18.29 -8.84 -18.01
C GLY A 119 17.16 -8.58 -17.02
N VAL A 120 16.57 -7.39 -17.11
CA VAL A 120 15.36 -7.04 -16.35
C VAL A 120 14.14 -7.38 -17.18
N GLY A 121 13.34 -8.35 -16.72
CA GLY A 121 12.06 -8.71 -17.34
C GLY A 121 10.93 -7.71 -17.06
N SER A 122 9.84 -7.86 -17.81
CA SER A 122 8.62 -7.03 -17.70
C SER A 122 8.04 -7.01 -16.29
N ILE A 123 8.08 -8.11 -15.54
CA ILE A 123 7.60 -8.20 -14.15
C ILE A 123 8.41 -7.27 -13.25
N THR A 124 9.74 -7.41 -13.25
CA THR A 124 10.63 -6.58 -12.41
C THR A 124 10.52 -5.11 -12.80
N TRP A 125 10.47 -4.81 -14.09
CA TRP A 125 10.30 -3.45 -14.58
C TRP A 125 8.97 -2.82 -14.16
N TYR A 126 7.88 -3.60 -14.19
CA TYR A 126 6.56 -3.18 -13.70
C TYR A 126 6.60 -2.81 -12.22
N ILE A 127 7.20 -3.67 -11.38
CA ILE A 127 7.31 -3.45 -9.93
C ILE A 127 8.11 -2.17 -9.66
N VAL A 128 9.28 -2.04 -10.28
CA VAL A 128 10.15 -0.86 -10.11
C VAL A 128 9.42 0.41 -10.57
N THR A 129 8.74 0.37 -11.72
CA THR A 129 8.00 1.54 -12.22
C THR A 129 6.84 1.89 -11.29
N GLY A 130 6.06 0.92 -10.82
CA GLY A 130 4.93 1.14 -9.92
C GLY A 130 5.37 1.80 -8.61
N PHE A 131 6.43 1.28 -7.98
CA PHE A 131 7.01 1.88 -6.78
C PHE A 131 7.57 3.28 -7.04
N ALA A 132 8.34 3.45 -8.11
CA ALA A 132 8.92 4.74 -8.47
C ALA A 132 7.80 5.79 -8.69
N PHE A 133 6.77 5.45 -9.45
CA PHE A 133 5.62 6.32 -9.69
C PHE A 133 4.88 6.65 -8.38
N PHE A 134 4.62 5.65 -7.54
CA PHE A 134 3.95 5.87 -6.26
C PHE A 134 4.73 6.84 -5.36
N PHE A 135 6.03 6.62 -5.17
CA PHE A 135 6.84 7.43 -4.26
C PHE A 135 7.18 8.82 -4.82
N LEU A 136 7.47 8.92 -6.12
CA LEU A 136 7.87 10.18 -6.74
C LEU A 136 6.69 11.07 -7.11
N VAL A 137 5.55 10.47 -7.49
CA VAL A 137 4.36 11.21 -7.97
C VAL A 137 3.25 11.16 -6.93
N ILE A 138 2.66 10.00 -6.67
CA ILE A 138 1.43 9.91 -5.85
C ILE A 138 1.66 10.40 -4.41
N LYS A 139 2.72 9.94 -3.75
CA LYS A 139 3.03 10.31 -2.37
C LYS A 139 3.29 11.82 -2.23
N ARG A 140 3.92 12.44 -3.22
CA ARG A 140 4.16 13.90 -3.25
C ARG A 140 2.87 14.70 -3.54
N LEU A 141 1.94 14.11 -4.29
CA LEU A 141 0.64 14.74 -4.59
C LEU A 141 -0.39 14.59 -3.46
N LYS A 142 -0.34 13.51 -2.66
CA LYS A 142 -1.23 13.29 -1.50
C LYS A 142 -1.43 14.51 -0.57
N PRO A 143 -0.39 15.28 -0.17
CA PRO A 143 -0.58 16.49 0.64
C PRO A 143 -1.25 17.65 -0.12
N LYS A 144 -1.10 17.73 -1.45
CA LYS A 144 -1.68 18.79 -2.29
C LYS A 144 -3.12 18.49 -2.75
N VAL A 145 -3.49 17.22 -2.85
CA VAL A 145 -4.86 16.76 -3.21
C VAL A 145 -5.85 16.94 -2.03
N LYS A 146 -5.38 17.33 -0.83
CA LYS A 146 -6.29 17.85 0.22
C LYS A 146 -7.14 19.03 -0.27
N TYR A 147 -6.65 19.82 -1.23
CA TYR A 147 -7.40 20.94 -1.83
C TYR A 147 -8.44 20.49 -2.89
N PHE A 148 -8.29 19.29 -3.46
CA PHE A 148 -9.28 18.64 -4.32
C PHE A 148 -10.13 17.60 -3.56
N ARG A 149 -10.24 17.76 -2.24
CA ARG A 149 -11.37 17.27 -1.45
C ARG A 149 -12.34 18.43 -1.19
N PRO A 150 -13.03 18.98 -2.21
CA PRO A 150 -14.20 19.78 -1.92
C PRO A 150 -15.25 18.78 -1.42
N TYR A 151 -15.78 18.99 -0.23
CA TYR A 151 -16.89 18.24 0.38
C TYR A 151 -16.54 16.88 1.02
N TRP A 152 -16.80 16.60 2.30
CA TRP A 152 -16.89 17.33 3.58
C TRP A 152 -17.30 16.26 4.63
N VAL A 153 -16.90 16.50 5.89
CA VAL A 153 -17.54 16.14 7.18
C VAL A 153 -18.53 14.97 7.21
#